data_AF-A0A6A6JFD7-F1
#
_entry.id   AF-A0A6A6JFD7-F1
#
_cell.length_a   1.000
_cell.length_b   1.000
_cell.length_c   1.000
_cell.angle_alpha   90.00
_cell.angle_beta   90.00
_cell.angle_gamma   90.00
#
_symmetry.space_group_name_H-M   'P 1'
#
loop_
_entity.id
_entity.type
_entity.pdbx_description
1 polymer ?
#
loop_
_entity_poly.entity_id
_entity_poly.type
_entity_poly.pdbx_seq_one_letter_code
_entity_poly.pdbx_strand_id
1 'polypeptide(L)'
;MSSSHASSLRQSEPLLPPKSLKEPVEPLSPPASTAIKVLSVVRIAVGAAFTIAPRFSFALSQFPIPAAYAFMPRLFGIRDLALGELLLTAEDKNSPDGGRREIKRTLWAGIGCDLVDVAAVAYGVANGTLPKPPALIIGGGAIAFIAMATIGMRGLEKEKARA
;
A
#
# COMPACT_ATOMS: atom_id res chain seq x y z
N MET A 1 30.41 -62.78 -26.82
CA MET A 1 29.01 -62.27 -26.75
C MET A 1 28.70 -62.06 -25.28
N SER A 2 28.70 -60.80 -24.82
CA SER A 2 27.50 -60.05 -24.37
C SER A 2 27.08 -60.46 -22.95
N SER A 3 26.88 -59.60 -21.96
CA SER A 3 26.93 -58.14 -21.84
C SER A 3 26.84 -57.81 -20.35
N SER A 4 27.70 -56.90 -19.89
CA SER A 4 27.59 -56.20 -18.61
C SER A 4 26.33 -55.32 -18.59
N HIS A 5 25.58 -55.31 -17.49
CA HIS A 5 24.75 -54.16 -17.13
C HIS A 5 24.79 -53.92 -15.61
N ALA A 6 25.71 -53.04 -15.23
CA ALA A 6 25.71 -52.40 -13.93
C ALA A 6 24.53 -51.41 -13.86
N SER A 7 23.70 -51.55 -12.83
CA SER A 7 22.63 -50.63 -12.50
C SER A 7 23.22 -49.31 -11.97
N SER A 8 23.36 -48.33 -12.86
CA SER A 8 23.60 -46.94 -12.54
C SER A 8 22.34 -46.36 -11.90
N LEU A 9 22.32 -46.30 -10.56
CA LEU A 9 21.40 -45.46 -9.81
C LEU A 9 21.74 -44.00 -10.15
N ARG A 10 21.04 -43.41 -11.12
CA ARG A 10 21.03 -41.97 -11.35
C ARG A 10 20.47 -41.31 -10.10
N GLN A 11 21.37 -40.85 -9.24
CA GLN A 11 21.10 -39.77 -8.31
C GLN A 11 20.54 -38.60 -9.13
N SER A 12 19.24 -38.37 -9.00
CA SER A 12 18.59 -37.12 -9.34
C SER A 12 19.10 -36.07 -8.37
N GLU A 13 20.27 -35.51 -8.66
CA GLU A 13 20.72 -34.27 -8.05
C GLU A 13 19.58 -33.23 -8.21
N PRO A 14 19.16 -32.55 -7.13
CA PRO A 14 18.21 -31.47 -7.24
C PRO A 14 18.80 -30.41 -8.17
N LEU A 15 18.17 -30.18 -9.32
CA LEU A 15 18.57 -29.19 -10.35
C LEU A 15 18.51 -27.72 -9.88
N LEU A 16 18.24 -27.49 -8.60
CA LEU A 16 18.27 -26.18 -7.98
C LEU A 16 19.26 -26.25 -6.82
N PRO A 17 20.29 -25.38 -6.78
CA PRO A 17 21.07 -25.23 -5.56
C PRO A 17 20.08 -24.95 -4.43
N PRO A 18 20.23 -25.58 -3.24
CA PRO A 18 19.42 -25.23 -2.09
C PRO A 18 19.59 -23.72 -1.90
N LYS A 19 18.54 -22.96 -2.18
CA LYS A 19 18.56 -21.51 -1.97
C LYS A 19 19.03 -21.30 -0.54
N SER A 20 20.19 -20.70 -0.45
CA SER A 20 20.92 -20.36 0.75
C SER A 20 19.96 -20.02 1.89
N LEU A 21 20.15 -20.75 2.98
CA LEU A 21 19.53 -20.50 4.26
C LEU A 21 19.76 -19.05 4.67
N LYS A 22 18.67 -18.27 4.77
CA LYS A 22 18.58 -17.05 5.61
C LYS A 22 19.72 -16.04 5.38
N GLU A 23 19.87 -15.52 4.16
CA GLU A 23 20.45 -14.18 4.09
C GLU A 23 19.48 -13.22 4.80
N PRO A 24 19.93 -12.48 5.83
CA PRO A 24 19.08 -11.51 6.50
C PRO A 24 18.62 -10.49 5.46
N VAL A 25 17.30 -10.40 5.24
CA VAL A 25 16.72 -9.37 4.38
C VAL A 25 17.21 -8.01 4.89
N GLU A 26 17.87 -7.23 4.03
CA GLU A 26 18.41 -5.93 4.42
C GLU A 26 17.25 -5.05 4.92
N PRO A 27 17.41 -4.33 6.04
CA PRO A 27 16.37 -3.47 6.54
C PRO A 27 16.09 -2.34 5.53
N LEU A 28 14.81 -2.02 5.35
CA LEU A 28 14.37 -0.89 4.53
C LEU A 28 15.11 0.39 4.94
N SER A 29 15.44 1.23 3.96
CA SER A 29 16.02 2.54 4.25
C SER A 29 15.14 3.29 5.27
N PRO A 30 15.72 3.97 6.28
CA PRO A 30 14.98 4.67 7.32
C PRO A 30 13.86 5.59 6.80
N PRO A 31 14.05 6.41 5.73
CA PRO A 31 12.98 7.26 5.23
C PRO A 31 11.82 6.47 4.62
N ALA A 32 12.08 5.34 3.96
CA ALA A 32 11.04 4.51 3.37
C ALA A 32 10.24 3.76 4.44
N SER A 33 10.90 3.17 5.43
CA SER A 33 10.23 2.52 6.56
C SER A 33 9.35 3.50 7.34
N THR A 34 9.88 4.69 7.62
CA THR A 34 9.12 5.76 8.29
C THR A 34 7.93 6.21 7.44
N ALA A 35 8.13 6.41 6.14
CA ALA A 35 7.06 6.81 5.24
C ALA A 35 5.92 5.78 5.17
N ILE A 36 6.26 4.49 5.06
CA ILE A 36 5.27 3.39 5.03
C ILE A 36 4.50 3.32 6.35
N LYS A 37 5.18 3.42 7.49
CA LYS A 37 4.53 3.41 8.81
C LYS A 37 3.62 4.60 9.02
N VAL A 38 4.08 5.80 8.69
CA VAL A 38 3.27 7.01 8.79
C VAL A 38 2.06 6.92 7.86
N LEU A 39 2.26 6.50 6.60
CA LEU A 39 1.18 6.34 5.64
C LEU A 39 0.13 5.34 6.14
N SER A 40 0.56 4.20 6.68
CA SER A 40 -0.32 3.19 7.26
C SER A 40 -1.16 3.74 8.41
N VAL A 41 -0.52 4.36 9.41
CA VAL A 41 -1.22 4.91 10.59
C VAL A 41 -2.20 6.01 10.19
N VAL A 42 -1.79 6.92 9.30
CA VAL A 42 -2.64 8.02 8.86
C VAL A 42 -3.84 7.50 8.07
N ARG A 43 -3.67 6.51 7.17
CA ARG A 43 -4.79 5.89 6.47
C ARG A 43 -5.77 5.22 7.42
N ILE A 44 -5.28 4.51 8.44
CA ILE A 44 -6.15 3.91 9.46
C ILE A 44 -6.93 5.01 10.20
N ALA A 45 -6.26 6.07 10.64
CA ALA A 45 -6.90 7.16 11.38
C ALA A 45 -7.97 7.89 10.55
N VAL A 46 -7.64 8.26 9.31
CA VAL A 46 -8.57 8.91 8.37
C VAL A 46 -9.73 7.99 8.04
N GLY A 47 -9.45 6.73 7.75
CA GLY A 47 -10.46 5.73 7.44
C GLY A 47 -11.41 5.47 8.61
N ALA A 48 -10.89 5.37 9.84
CA ALA A 48 -11.69 5.25 11.05
C ALA A 48 -12.59 6.47 11.25
N ALA A 49 -12.04 7.68 11.08
CA ALA A 49 -12.79 8.92 11.22
C ALA A 49 -13.97 8.99 10.24
N PHE A 50 -13.73 8.68 8.96
CA PHE A 50 -14.79 8.67 7.94
C PHE A 50 -15.77 7.50 8.07
N THR A 51 -15.38 6.40 8.70
CA THR A 51 -16.29 5.27 8.96
C THR A 51 -17.21 5.54 10.15
N ILE A 52 -16.65 6.01 11.26
CA ILE A 52 -17.35 6.19 12.54
C ILE A 52 -18.13 7.50 12.57
N ALA A 53 -17.50 8.61 12.16
CA ALA A 53 -18.04 9.95 12.30
C ALA A 53 -18.01 10.75 10.98
N PRO A 54 -18.54 10.21 9.86
CA PRO A 54 -18.41 10.81 8.53
C PRO A 54 -18.86 12.27 8.46
N ARG A 55 -19.96 12.59 9.13
CA ARG A 55 -20.53 13.95 9.13
C ARG A 55 -19.65 14.94 9.88
N PHE A 56 -19.04 14.51 10.99
CA PHE A 56 -18.13 15.35 11.76
C PHE A 56 -16.85 15.61 10.97
N SER A 57 -16.25 14.54 10.42
CA SER A 57 -15.01 14.64 9.63
C SER A 57 -15.16 15.55 8.41
N PHE A 58 -16.29 15.48 7.70
CA PHE A 58 -16.54 16.36 6.55
C PHE A 58 -17.00 17.77 6.94
N ALA A 59 -17.64 17.95 8.11
CA ALA A 59 -17.97 19.28 8.63
C ALA A 59 -16.71 20.11 8.93
N LEU A 60 -15.61 19.48 9.37
CA LEU A 60 -14.32 20.14 9.54
C LEU A 60 -13.79 20.74 8.21
N SER A 61 -14.16 20.14 7.08
CA SER A 61 -13.83 20.61 5.74
C SER A 61 -14.84 21.60 5.16
N GLN A 62 -15.73 22.14 6.00
CA GLN A 62 -16.86 23.00 5.61
C GLN A 62 -17.77 22.37 4.54
N PHE A 63 -17.91 21.03 4.56
CA PHE A 63 -18.76 20.30 3.64
C PHE A 63 -19.74 19.40 4.40
N PRO A 64 -20.82 19.96 4.99
CA PRO A 64 -21.76 19.18 5.78
C PRO A 64 -22.54 18.21 4.89
N ILE A 65 -22.23 16.91 5.00
CA ILE A 65 -22.90 15.86 4.22
C ILE A 65 -24.28 15.56 4.84
N PRO A 66 -25.37 15.58 4.05
CA PRO A 66 -26.69 15.13 4.51
C PRO A 66 -26.66 13.68 4.99
N ALA A 67 -27.47 13.35 6.01
CA ALA A 67 -27.50 12.00 6.61
C ALA A 67 -27.69 10.87 5.57
N ALA A 68 -28.55 11.12 4.58
CA ALA A 68 -28.86 10.19 3.50
C ALA A 68 -27.64 9.80 2.64
N TYR A 69 -26.62 10.65 2.56
CA TYR A 69 -25.41 10.42 1.78
C TYR A 69 -24.19 10.02 2.63
N ALA A 70 -24.38 9.80 3.92
CA ALA A 70 -23.29 9.46 4.84
C ALA A 70 -22.65 8.09 4.55
N PHE A 71 -23.25 7.24 3.72
CA PHE A 71 -22.63 5.99 3.28
C PHE A 71 -21.43 6.22 2.34
N MET A 72 -21.41 7.31 1.56
CA MET A 72 -20.33 7.60 0.61
C MET A 72 -18.99 7.83 1.31
N PRO A 73 -18.89 8.72 2.33
CA PRO A 73 -17.70 8.81 3.18
C PRO A 73 -17.28 7.51 3.84
N ARG A 74 -18.23 6.65 4.24
CA ARG A 74 -17.90 5.37 4.88
C ARG A 74 -17.25 4.40 3.93
N LEU A 75 -17.69 4.35 2.67
CA LEU A 75 -17.04 3.54 1.63
C LEU A 75 -15.59 4.01 1.40
N PHE A 76 -15.38 5.32 1.31
CA PHE A 76 -14.05 5.92 1.25
C PHE A 76 -13.22 5.52 2.49
N GLY A 77 -13.80 5.64 3.68
CA GLY A 77 -13.11 5.36 4.95
C GLY A 77 -12.74 3.88 5.13
N ILE A 78 -13.60 2.95 4.76
CA ILE A 78 -13.33 1.51 4.85
C ILE A 78 -12.18 1.11 3.93
N ARG A 79 -12.11 1.70 2.72
CA ARG A 79 -10.99 1.48 1.80
C ARG A 79 -9.67 1.95 2.42
N ASP A 80 -9.65 3.15 3.01
CA ASP A 80 -8.44 3.67 3.66
C ASP A 80 -8.04 2.86 4.89
N LEU A 81 -9.01 2.39 5.69
CA LEU A 81 -8.77 1.44 6.78
C LEU A 81 -8.09 0.17 6.26
N ALA A 82 -8.66 -0.48 5.25
CA ALA A 82 -8.15 -1.72 4.70
C ALA A 82 -6.74 -1.56 4.13
N LEU A 83 -6.49 -0.49 3.36
CA LEU A 83 -5.15 -0.22 2.81
C LEU A 83 -4.13 0.10 3.91
N GLY A 84 -4.55 0.85 4.94
CA GLY A 84 -3.70 1.18 6.08
C GLY A 84 -3.33 -0.06 6.91
N GLU A 85 -4.31 -0.92 7.19
CA GLU A 85 -4.12 -2.20 7.88
C GLU A 85 -3.22 -3.13 7.07
N LEU A 86 -3.49 -3.31 5.78
CA LEU A 86 -2.66 -4.13 4.90
C LEU A 86 -1.22 -3.64 4.86
N LEU A 87 -0.97 -2.32 4.87
CA LEU A 87 0.39 -1.78 4.98
C LEU A 87 1.02 -2.03 6.34
N LEU A 88 0.23 -1.97 7.42
CA LEU A 88 0.71 -2.19 8.78
C LEU A 88 1.17 -3.64 8.98
N THR A 89 0.43 -4.58 8.39
CA THR A 89 0.65 -6.03 8.54
C THR A 89 1.47 -6.64 7.41
N ALA A 90 1.87 -5.86 6.40
CA ALA A 90 2.60 -6.37 5.25
C ALA A 90 4.06 -6.77 5.56
N GLU A 91 4.65 -6.28 6.67
CA GLU A 91 6.00 -6.70 7.08
C GLU A 91 5.95 -8.12 7.67
N ASP A 92 6.61 -9.07 7.02
CA ASP A 92 6.71 -10.46 7.49
C ASP A 92 8.18 -10.88 7.62
N LYS A 93 8.64 -10.98 8.87
CA LYS A 93 10.02 -11.38 9.20
C LYS A 93 10.31 -12.86 8.92
N ASN A 94 9.28 -13.68 8.73
CA ASN A 94 9.42 -15.10 8.44
C ASN A 94 9.39 -15.38 6.93
N SER A 95 8.96 -14.41 6.12
CA SER A 95 8.95 -14.52 4.66
C SER A 95 10.36 -14.33 4.08
N PRO A 96 10.74 -15.06 3.01
CA PRO A 96 12.02 -14.89 2.31
C PRO A 96 12.28 -13.47 1.79
N ASP A 97 11.23 -12.68 1.57
CA ASP A 97 11.31 -11.32 1.04
C ASP A 97 11.01 -10.23 2.09
N GLY A 98 10.88 -10.59 3.37
CA GLY A 98 10.54 -9.64 4.44
C GLY A 98 9.15 -9.01 4.30
N GLY A 99 8.28 -9.54 3.44
CA GLY A 99 6.97 -8.97 3.13
C GLY A 99 7.00 -7.85 2.07
N ARG A 100 8.14 -7.60 1.43
CA ARG A 100 8.32 -6.52 0.42
C ARG A 100 7.34 -6.62 -0.74
N ARG A 101 7.00 -7.82 -1.18
CA ARG A 101 6.01 -8.01 -2.25
C ARG A 101 4.64 -7.47 -1.86
N GLU A 102 4.19 -7.75 -0.64
CA GLU A 102 2.90 -7.29 -0.15
C GLU A 102 2.91 -5.79 0.13
N ILE A 103 4.00 -5.26 0.70
CA ILE A 103 4.18 -3.80 0.83
C ILE A 103 4.05 -3.14 -0.55
N LYS A 104 4.77 -3.64 -1.56
CA LYS A 104 4.76 -3.08 -2.92
C LYS A 104 3.37 -3.12 -3.56
N ARG A 105 2.64 -4.22 -3.38
CA ARG A 105 1.26 -4.38 -3.88
C ARG A 105 0.32 -3.38 -3.25
N THR A 106 0.36 -3.26 -1.92
CA THR A 106 -0.51 -2.34 -1.19
C THR A 106 -0.17 -0.88 -1.50
N LEU A 107 1.11 -0.53 -1.66
CA LEU A 107 1.52 0.81 -2.10
C LEU A 107 0.98 1.14 -3.50
N TRP A 108 1.10 0.23 -4.46
CA TRP A 108 0.52 0.43 -5.81
C TRP A 108 -1.00 0.56 -5.78
N ALA A 109 -1.69 -0.29 -5.01
CA ALA A 109 -3.13 -0.20 -4.84
C ALA A 109 -3.55 1.15 -4.23
N GLY A 110 -2.82 1.62 -3.22
CA GLY A 110 -3.03 2.93 -2.60
C GLY A 110 -2.83 4.07 -3.58
N ILE A 111 -1.73 4.09 -4.35
CA ILE A 111 -1.48 5.09 -5.39
C ILE A 111 -2.62 5.11 -6.41
N GLY A 112 -3.06 3.94 -6.86
CA GLY A 112 -4.18 3.83 -7.80
C GLY A 112 -5.47 4.45 -7.25
N CYS A 113 -5.81 4.16 -6.00
CA CYS A 113 -6.98 4.75 -5.33
C CYS A 113 -6.86 6.28 -5.21
N ASP A 114 -5.70 6.77 -4.75
CA ASP A 114 -5.50 8.21 -4.55
C ASP A 114 -5.51 8.99 -5.88
N LEU A 115 -5.00 8.40 -6.97
CA LEU A 115 -5.06 9.02 -8.30
C LEU A 115 -6.51 9.18 -8.77
N VAL A 116 -7.36 8.17 -8.52
CA VAL A 116 -8.80 8.26 -8.80
C VAL A 116 -9.44 9.34 -7.94
N ASP A 117 -9.07 9.46 -6.67
CA ASP A 117 -9.58 10.50 -5.77
C ASP A 117 -9.19 11.91 -6.25
N VAL A 118 -7.92 12.12 -6.66
CA VAL A 118 -7.45 13.38 -7.23
C VAL A 118 -8.22 13.72 -8.50
N ALA A 119 -8.40 12.76 -9.40
CA ALA A 119 -9.17 12.96 -10.64
C ALA A 119 -10.64 13.30 -10.35
N ALA A 120 -11.27 12.60 -9.40
CA ALA A 120 -12.65 12.87 -8.99
C ALA A 120 -12.80 14.26 -8.36
N VAL A 121 -11.87 14.67 -7.50
CA VAL A 121 -11.82 16.03 -6.92
C VAL A 121 -11.64 17.08 -8.01
N ALA A 122 -10.68 16.88 -8.92
CA ALA A 122 -10.43 17.80 -10.03
C ALA A 122 -11.66 17.95 -10.92
N TYR A 123 -12.33 16.84 -11.27
CA TYR A 123 -13.58 16.85 -12.02
C TYR A 123 -14.69 17.59 -11.26
N GLY A 124 -14.83 17.35 -9.96
CA GLY A 124 -15.83 18.01 -9.12
C GLY A 124 -15.64 19.53 -9.06
N VAL A 125 -14.39 19.98 -8.91
CA VAL A 125 -14.03 21.41 -8.93
C VAL A 125 -14.26 22.02 -10.30
N ALA A 126 -13.84 21.35 -11.38
CA ALA A 126 -14.02 21.84 -12.75
C ALA A 126 -15.48 22.04 -13.13
N ASN A 127 -16.39 21.20 -12.63
CA ASN A 127 -17.83 21.30 -12.85
C ASN A 127 -18.57 22.15 -11.80
N GLY A 128 -17.87 22.76 -10.83
CA GLY A 128 -18.49 23.55 -9.77
C GLY A 128 -19.34 22.75 -8.78
N THR A 129 -19.24 21.42 -8.78
CA THR A 129 -20.00 20.53 -7.88
C THR A 129 -19.30 20.29 -6.54
N LEU A 130 -18.00 20.59 -6.46
CA LEU A 130 -17.21 20.48 -5.23
C LEU A 130 -16.61 21.85 -4.85
N PRO A 131 -16.94 22.39 -3.65
CA PRO A 131 -16.33 23.62 -3.16
C PRO A 131 -14.81 23.48 -2.94
N LYS A 132 -14.09 24.61 -2.99
CA LYS A 132 -12.62 24.61 -2.88
C LYS A 132 -12.09 24.08 -1.53
N PRO A 133 -12.66 24.43 -0.35
CA PRO A 133 -12.13 23.93 0.92
C PRO A 133 -12.10 22.39 1.04
N PRO A 134 -13.20 21.64 0.80
CA PRO A 134 -13.15 20.18 0.82
C PRO A 134 -12.30 19.61 -0.32
N ALA A 135 -12.26 20.25 -1.49
CA ALA A 135 -11.38 19.84 -2.57
C ALA A 135 -9.89 19.91 -2.18
N LEU A 136 -9.47 20.97 -1.48
CA LEU A 136 -8.10 21.12 -1.00
C LEU A 136 -7.75 20.04 0.02
N ILE A 137 -8.64 19.74 0.97
CA ILE A 137 -8.38 18.74 2.01
C ILE A 137 -8.33 17.32 1.42
N ILE A 138 -9.33 16.95 0.62
CA ILE A 138 -9.43 15.59 0.07
C ILE A 138 -8.37 15.40 -1.03
N GLY A 139 -8.31 16.31 -2.00
CA GLY A 139 -7.34 16.23 -3.09
C GLY A 139 -5.90 16.40 -2.62
N GLY A 140 -5.66 17.35 -1.69
CA GLY A 140 -4.34 17.55 -1.09
C GLY A 140 -3.89 16.36 -0.25
N GLY A 141 -4.80 15.76 0.52
CA GLY A 141 -4.54 14.52 1.27
C GLY A 141 -4.17 13.36 0.36
N ALA A 142 -4.91 13.15 -0.73
CA ALA A 142 -4.61 12.12 -1.72
C ALA A 142 -3.24 12.33 -2.38
N ILE A 143 -2.89 13.57 -2.76
CA ILE A 143 -1.56 13.90 -3.30
C ILE A 143 -0.46 13.60 -2.27
N ALA A 144 -0.68 13.94 -0.99
CA ALA A 144 0.27 13.64 0.08
C ALA A 144 0.47 12.13 0.26
N PHE A 145 -0.61 11.33 0.18
CA PHE A 145 -0.52 9.87 0.23
C PHE A 145 0.24 9.28 -0.96
N ILE A 146 0.01 9.77 -2.18
CA ILE A 146 0.79 9.38 -3.38
C ILE A 146 2.27 9.68 -3.17
N ALA A 147 2.61 10.87 -2.66
CA ALA A 147 3.99 11.26 -2.40
C ALA A 147 4.65 10.32 -1.38
N MET A 148 3.99 10.05 -0.25
CA MET A 148 4.49 9.14 0.78
C MET A 148 4.64 7.70 0.27
N ALA A 149 3.67 7.21 -0.51
CA ALA A 149 3.75 5.90 -1.13
C ALA A 149 4.92 5.81 -2.12
N THR A 150 5.15 6.86 -2.91
CA THR A 150 6.27 6.94 -3.85
C THR A 150 7.62 6.95 -3.13
N ILE A 151 7.73 7.64 -1.98
CA ILE A 151 8.92 7.60 -1.13
C ILE A 151 9.17 6.18 -0.59
N GLY A 152 8.12 5.49 -0.11
CA GLY A 152 8.18 4.10 0.31
C GLY A 152 8.65 3.17 -0.82
N MET A 153 8.10 3.35 -2.03
CA MET A 153 8.45 2.58 -3.23
C MET A 153 9.92 2.73 -3.63
N ARG A 154 10.47 3.96 -3.59
CA ARG A 154 11.88 4.20 -3.91
C ARG A 154 12.84 3.49 -2.94
N GLY A 155 12.43 3.30 -1.68
CA GLY A 155 13.20 2.52 -0.71
C GLY A 155 13.28 1.04 -1.07
N LEU A 156 12.22 0.49 -1.68
CA LEU A 156 12.19 -0.90 -2.13
C LEU A 156 13.05 -1.13 -3.38
N GLU A 157 13.14 -0.14 -4.27
CA GLU A 157 13.87 -0.26 -5.55
C GLU A 157 15.38 -0.06 -5.43
N LYS A 158 15.81 0.87 -4.57
CA LYS A 158 17.25 1.10 -4.30
C LYS A 158 17.96 -0.14 -3.77
N GLU A 159 17.22 -1.05 -3.16
CA GLU A 159 17.75 -2.31 -2.65
C GLU A 159 17.83 -3.39 -3.73
N LYS A 160 16.83 -3.46 -4.61
CA LYS A 160 16.89 -4.39 -5.76
C LYS A 160 18.06 -4.07 -6.70
N ALA A 161 18.52 -2.81 -6.74
CA ALA A 161 19.69 -2.41 -7.50
C ALA A 161 21.04 -2.72 -6.81
N ARG A 162 21.03 -3.15 -5.53
CA ARG A 162 22.23 -3.49 -4.74
C ARG A 162 22.44 -5.00 -4.58
N ALA A 163 21.39 -5.81 -4.72
CA ALA A 163 21.44 -7.27 -4.74
C ALA A 163 21.70 -7.81 -6.14
#